data_AF-A0A256XSH2-F1
#
_entry.id   AF-A0A256XSH2-F1
#
_cell.length_a   1.000
_cell.length_b   1.000
_cell.length_c   1.000
_cell.angle_alpha   90.00
_cell.angle_beta   90.00
_cell.angle_gamma   90.00
#
_symmetry.space_group_name_H-M   'P 1'
#
loop_
_entity.id
_entity.type
_entity.pdbx_description
1 polymer ?
#
loop_
_entity_poly.entity_id
_entity_poly.type
_entity_poly.pdbx_seq_one_letter_code
_entity_poly.pdbx_strand_id
1 'polypeptide(L)'
;LHLYAFVLPDFLGYSSMLEMFKKYGSIVKSALKLKKLANRITEITGGRAVHPITPIVGGLSKIPSRRELESILYTAKNIKNLCMDLIDLILSLDMPDFKRKTNYLSLYSTSKYPILEGDPKIYGKNVFRQEEYDKYIEPIPEEYSYARHYILKGIGEYMVGALARFNNNYQSLSEDAREIADKYDLKFPSYSPFDNNKAQAIEMIHLSDAMIEIAEELIESPPKIKRVKFDVKEGNGISITEAPRGLLIHHYKVSKNGKIVEANIITPTAQNYKNIEADIKSYLPKLLAENSQNIKLEIEKLVRAYDPCVSCSARFLKL
;
A
#
# COMPACT_ATOMS: atom_id res chain seq x y z
N LEU A 1 -2.10 -10.91 -1.15
CA LEU A 1 -3.41 -11.26 -1.77
C LEU A 1 -3.50 -10.72 -3.18
N HIS A 2 -3.34 -9.40 -3.36
CA HIS A 2 -3.36 -8.74 -4.67
C HIS A 2 -2.53 -9.48 -5.75
N LEU A 3 -1.23 -9.63 -5.53
CA LEU A 3 -0.31 -10.27 -6.46
C LEU A 3 -0.72 -11.67 -6.90
N TYR A 4 -1.19 -12.52 -5.97
CA TYR A 4 -1.48 -13.93 -6.30
C TYR A 4 -2.93 -14.18 -6.73
N ALA A 5 -3.86 -13.30 -6.37
CA ALA A 5 -5.29 -13.48 -6.66
C ALA A 5 -5.77 -12.70 -7.88
N PHE A 6 -5.10 -11.59 -8.21
CA PHE A 6 -5.52 -10.70 -9.28
C PHE A 6 -4.43 -10.54 -10.34
N VAL A 7 -3.17 -10.33 -9.96
CA VAL A 7 -2.09 -10.16 -10.95
C VAL A 7 -1.73 -11.49 -11.58
N LEU A 8 -1.30 -12.47 -10.79
CA LEU A 8 -0.75 -13.72 -11.30
C LEU A 8 -1.68 -14.49 -12.26
N PRO A 9 -3.02 -14.60 -12.04
CA PRO A 9 -3.91 -15.21 -13.01
C PRO A 9 -3.85 -14.55 -14.40
N ASP A 10 -3.83 -13.22 -14.47
CA ASP A 10 -3.82 -12.48 -15.74
C ASP A 10 -2.58 -12.77 -16.58
N PHE A 11 -1.44 -12.91 -15.91
CA PHE A 11 -0.15 -13.18 -16.55
C PHE A 11 0.01 -14.65 -16.94
N LEU A 12 -0.67 -15.55 -16.24
CA LEU A 12 -0.65 -16.99 -16.53
C LEU A 12 -1.81 -17.44 -17.43
N GLY A 13 -2.69 -16.52 -17.85
CA GLY A 13 -3.81 -16.81 -18.75
C GLY A 13 -4.99 -17.52 -18.09
N TYR A 14 -5.18 -17.34 -16.78
CA TYR A 14 -6.30 -17.90 -16.02
C TYR A 14 -7.34 -16.83 -15.70
N SER A 15 -8.62 -17.22 -15.66
CA SER A 15 -9.71 -16.33 -15.28
C SER A 15 -9.73 -15.96 -13.79
N SER A 16 -9.13 -16.81 -12.94
CA SER A 16 -9.10 -16.62 -11.49
C SER A 16 -8.05 -17.48 -10.79
N MET A 17 -7.74 -17.13 -9.54
CA MET A 17 -6.93 -17.96 -8.63
C MET A 17 -7.47 -19.39 -8.45
N LEU A 18 -8.79 -19.59 -8.51
CA LEU A 18 -9.40 -20.91 -8.33
C LEU A 18 -9.09 -21.82 -9.51
N GLU A 19 -9.12 -21.28 -10.73
CA GLU A 19 -8.76 -22.02 -11.93
C GLU A 19 -7.29 -22.44 -11.92
N MET A 20 -6.42 -21.55 -11.44
CA MET A 20 -5.00 -21.83 -11.27
C MET A 20 -4.71 -23.00 -10.32
N PHE A 21 -5.61 -23.32 -9.40
CA PHE A 21 -5.37 -24.32 -8.35
C PHE A 21 -4.98 -25.69 -8.90
N LYS A 22 -5.48 -26.07 -10.09
CA LYS A 22 -5.14 -27.35 -10.74
C LYS A 22 -3.65 -27.50 -11.04
N LYS A 23 -2.99 -26.43 -11.47
CA LYS A 23 -1.57 -26.43 -11.90
C LYS A 23 -0.64 -25.76 -10.89
N TYR A 24 -1.10 -24.71 -10.21
CA TYR A 24 -0.34 -23.88 -9.27
C TYR A 24 -0.86 -24.02 -7.83
N GLY A 25 -1.43 -25.18 -7.48
CA GLY A 25 -2.07 -25.40 -6.18
C GLY A 25 -1.15 -25.19 -4.97
N SER A 26 0.16 -25.47 -5.09
CA SER A 26 1.14 -25.18 -4.04
C SER A 26 1.27 -23.67 -3.78
N ILE A 27 1.42 -22.87 -4.83
CA ILE A 27 1.52 -21.40 -4.76
C ILE A 27 0.23 -20.81 -4.18
N VAL A 28 -0.93 -21.26 -4.65
CA VAL A 28 -2.23 -20.79 -4.13
C VAL A 28 -2.36 -21.10 -2.63
N LYS A 29 -2.01 -22.32 -2.21
CA LYS A 29 -2.02 -22.71 -0.79
C LYS A 29 -1.06 -21.86 0.04
N SER A 30 0.16 -21.62 -0.46
CA SER A 30 1.16 -20.79 0.22
C SER A 30 0.69 -19.33 0.34
N ALA A 31 0.10 -18.74 -0.70
CA ALA A 31 -0.45 -17.39 -0.66
C ALA A 31 -1.63 -17.26 0.35
N LEU A 32 -2.50 -18.27 0.42
CA LEU A 32 -3.58 -18.32 1.41
C LEU A 32 -3.05 -18.54 2.83
N LYS A 33 -2.01 -19.36 3.00
CA LYS A 33 -1.32 -19.56 4.28
C LYS A 33 -0.69 -18.25 4.76
N LEU A 34 0.01 -17.54 3.88
CA LEU A 34 0.57 -16.22 4.16
C LEU A 34 -0.51 -15.25 4.67
N LYS A 35 -1.65 -15.15 3.98
CA LYS A 35 -2.79 -14.34 4.43
C LYS A 35 -3.30 -14.76 5.82
N LYS A 36 -3.39 -16.06 6.09
CA LYS A 36 -3.83 -16.58 7.40
C LYS A 36 -2.87 -16.18 8.52
N LEU A 37 -1.55 -16.26 8.29
CA LEU A 37 -0.54 -15.87 9.27
C LEU A 37 -0.55 -14.35 9.53
N ALA A 38 -0.67 -13.52 8.49
CA ALA A 38 -0.80 -12.07 8.65
C ALA A 38 -2.07 -11.68 9.43
N ASN A 39 -3.20 -12.34 9.14
CA ASN A 39 -4.44 -12.18 9.90
C ASN A 39 -4.26 -12.57 11.38
N ARG A 40 -3.49 -13.62 11.66
CA ARG A 40 -3.21 -14.06 13.03
C ARG A 40 -2.45 -12.99 13.83
N ILE A 41 -1.44 -12.36 13.24
CA ILE A 41 -0.74 -11.23 13.88
C ILE A 41 -1.72 -10.09 14.15
N THR A 42 -2.57 -9.76 13.17
CA THR A 42 -3.60 -8.71 13.30
C THR A 42 -4.64 -9.04 14.38
N GLU A 43 -5.02 -10.30 14.57
CA GLU A 43 -5.91 -10.72 15.66
C GLU A 43 -5.25 -10.54 17.03
N ILE A 44 -3.98 -10.90 17.17
CA ILE A 44 -3.25 -10.78 18.44
C ILE A 44 -3.11 -9.31 18.82
N THR A 45 -2.71 -8.45 17.88
CA THR A 45 -2.46 -7.02 18.15
C THR A 45 -3.73 -6.18 18.11
N GLY A 46 -4.64 -6.49 17.20
CA GLY A 46 -5.84 -5.73 16.83
C GLY A 46 -7.14 -6.23 17.44
N GLY A 47 -7.15 -7.42 18.07
CA GLY A 47 -8.33 -8.10 18.60
C GLY A 47 -9.22 -8.77 17.54
N ARG A 48 -9.10 -8.38 16.27
CA ARG A 48 -9.85 -8.90 15.12
C ARG A 48 -8.97 -8.91 13.88
N ALA A 49 -9.07 -9.93 13.03
CA ALA A 49 -8.35 -9.98 11.75
C ALA A 49 -8.79 -8.89 10.77
N VAL A 50 -10.06 -8.47 10.86
CA VAL A 50 -10.66 -7.43 10.02
C VAL A 50 -11.37 -6.44 10.93
N HIS A 51 -11.15 -5.15 10.69
CA HIS A 51 -11.60 -4.05 11.55
C HIS A 51 -11.02 -4.17 12.99
N PRO A 52 -9.69 -4.00 13.15
CA PRO A 52 -9.06 -4.03 14.47
C PRO A 52 -9.64 -2.95 15.39
N ILE A 53 -9.72 -3.25 16.68
CA ILE A 53 -10.40 -2.45 17.71
C ILE A 53 -9.50 -2.04 18.88
N THR A 54 -8.24 -2.47 18.87
CA THR A 54 -7.31 -2.13 19.94
C THR A 54 -6.74 -0.72 19.86
N PRO A 55 -6.53 -0.08 18.69
CA PRO A 55 -6.16 1.34 18.66
C PRO A 55 -7.28 2.20 19.22
N ILE A 56 -6.97 2.99 20.25
CA ILE A 56 -7.88 3.93 20.92
C ILE A 56 -7.20 5.28 21.14
N VAL A 57 -7.97 6.32 21.45
CA VAL A 57 -7.38 7.64 21.75
C VAL A 57 -6.41 7.53 22.94
N GLY A 58 -5.16 7.94 22.68
CA GLY A 58 -4.05 7.90 23.63
C GLY A 58 -3.27 6.59 23.69
N GLY A 59 -3.59 5.56 22.89
CA GLY A 59 -2.79 4.32 22.85
C GLY A 59 -3.58 3.08 22.47
N LEU A 60 -3.41 1.99 23.23
CA LEU A 60 -4.01 0.69 22.94
C LEU A 60 -4.99 0.23 24.02
N SER A 61 -6.05 -0.48 23.63
CA SER A 61 -7.02 -1.09 24.58
C SER A 61 -6.54 -2.42 25.15
N LYS A 62 -5.50 -3.03 24.59
CA LYS A 62 -4.72 -4.15 25.15
C LYS A 62 -3.31 -4.12 24.54
N ILE A 63 -2.29 -4.36 25.36
CA ILE A 63 -0.92 -4.62 24.89
C ILE A 63 -0.75 -6.15 24.81
N PRO A 64 -0.13 -6.69 23.76
CA PRO A 64 0.24 -8.10 23.71
C PRO A 64 1.13 -8.49 24.90
N SER A 65 0.87 -9.64 25.50
CA SER A 65 1.76 -10.27 26.48
C SER A 65 3.05 -10.75 25.83
N ARG A 66 4.11 -10.99 26.62
CA ARG A 66 5.37 -11.54 26.12
C ARG A 66 5.19 -12.82 25.29
N ARG A 67 4.34 -13.76 25.76
CA ARG A 67 4.03 -14.99 25.03
C ARG A 67 3.32 -14.72 23.70
N GLU A 68 2.43 -13.72 23.66
CA GLU A 68 1.78 -13.27 22.42
C GLU A 68 2.81 -12.66 21.45
N LEU A 69 3.77 -11.86 21.95
CA LEU A 69 4.87 -11.30 21.14
C LEU A 69 5.81 -12.39 20.62
N GLU A 70 6.19 -13.37 21.43
CA GLU A 70 6.99 -14.53 20.99
C GLU A 70 6.25 -15.32 19.91
N SER A 71 4.93 -15.47 20.03
CA SER A 71 4.09 -16.08 18.98
C SER A 71 4.04 -15.23 17.71
N ILE A 72 4.03 -13.89 17.83
CA ILE A 72 4.10 -12.98 16.68
C ILE A 72 5.46 -13.14 15.99
N LEU A 73 6.56 -13.13 16.75
CA LEU A 73 7.91 -13.30 16.22
C LEU A 73 8.06 -14.61 15.44
N TYR A 74 7.61 -15.73 16.02
CA TYR A 74 7.58 -17.02 15.32
C TYR A 74 6.73 -16.97 14.04
N THR A 75 5.58 -16.29 14.09
CA THR A 75 4.71 -16.12 12.91
C THR A 75 5.36 -15.24 11.84
N ALA A 76 6.04 -14.16 12.22
CA ALA A 76 6.73 -13.25 11.32
C ALA A 76 7.89 -13.94 10.60
N LYS A 77 8.69 -14.76 11.31
CA LYS A 77 9.74 -15.60 10.71
C LYS A 77 9.18 -16.58 9.67
N ASN A 78 8.03 -17.19 9.95
CA ASN A 78 7.33 -18.04 8.97
C ASN A 78 6.78 -17.25 7.77
N ILE A 79 6.29 -16.02 8.00
CA ILE A 79 5.85 -15.13 6.93
C ILE A 79 7.01 -14.80 6.00
N LYS A 80 8.18 -14.40 6.55
CA LYS A 80 9.38 -14.11 5.78
C LYS A 80 9.77 -15.27 4.87
N ASN A 81 9.86 -16.48 5.41
CA ASN A 81 10.17 -17.68 4.63
C ASN A 81 9.16 -17.92 3.50
N LEU A 82 7.87 -17.80 3.78
CA LEU A 82 6.83 -17.95 2.74
C LEU A 82 6.91 -16.84 1.69
N CYS A 83 7.25 -15.62 2.06
CA CYS A 83 7.47 -14.54 1.10
C CYS A 83 8.65 -14.89 0.19
N MET A 84 9.79 -15.32 0.74
CA MET A 84 10.97 -15.74 -0.05
C MET A 84 10.61 -16.82 -1.09
N ASP A 85 9.80 -17.82 -0.71
CA ASP A 85 9.36 -18.89 -1.62
C ASP A 85 8.40 -18.40 -2.73
N LEU A 86 7.66 -17.32 -2.47
CA LEU A 86 6.54 -16.89 -3.30
C LEU A 86 6.91 -15.76 -4.26
N ILE A 87 7.82 -14.86 -3.87
CA ILE A 87 8.12 -13.63 -4.62
C ILE A 87 8.79 -13.92 -5.96
N ASP A 88 9.61 -14.97 -6.05
CA ASP A 88 10.40 -15.28 -7.25
C ASP A 88 9.50 -15.41 -8.48
N LEU A 89 8.31 -15.99 -8.33
CA LEU A 89 7.33 -16.11 -9.40
C LEU A 89 6.82 -14.75 -9.90
N ILE A 90 6.54 -13.80 -8.99
CA ILE A 90 6.06 -12.46 -9.35
C ILE A 90 7.18 -11.65 -9.99
N LEU A 91 8.39 -11.73 -9.43
CA LEU A 91 9.56 -10.98 -9.92
C LEU A 91 10.00 -11.46 -11.30
N SER A 92 9.76 -12.73 -11.63
CA SER A 92 10.06 -13.35 -12.93
C SER A 92 8.97 -13.15 -13.98
N LEU A 93 7.85 -12.50 -13.65
CA LEU A 93 6.81 -12.21 -14.65
C LEU A 93 7.34 -11.24 -15.70
N ASP A 94 7.08 -11.56 -16.96
CA ASP A 94 7.30 -10.67 -18.08
C ASP A 94 6.22 -9.57 -18.06
N MET A 95 6.62 -8.38 -17.65
CA MET A 95 5.72 -7.24 -17.52
C MET A 95 5.56 -6.55 -18.87
N PRO A 96 4.36 -6.06 -19.22
CA PRO A 96 4.19 -5.35 -20.47
C PRO A 96 5.15 -4.16 -20.54
N ASP A 97 5.79 -3.99 -21.70
CA ASP A 97 6.69 -2.86 -21.94
C ASP A 97 5.85 -1.59 -22.12
N PHE A 98 5.53 -0.90 -21.04
CA PHE A 98 4.87 0.38 -21.08
C PHE A 98 5.42 1.27 -19.99
N LYS A 99 5.83 2.48 -20.38
CA LYS A 99 6.40 3.47 -19.47
C LYS A 99 5.77 4.81 -19.77
N ARG A 100 5.34 5.49 -18.72
CA ARG A 100 4.90 6.89 -18.82
C ARG A 100 5.48 7.65 -17.65
N LYS A 101 6.24 8.70 -17.96
CA LYS A 101 6.76 9.59 -16.92
C LYS A 101 5.58 10.20 -16.17
N THR A 102 5.53 9.99 -14.87
CA THR A 102 4.49 10.51 -13.97
C THR A 102 5.10 11.02 -12.66
N ASN A 103 4.31 11.72 -11.87
CA ASN A 103 4.67 12.15 -10.53
C ASN A 103 4.42 11.00 -9.55
N TYR A 104 5.29 10.82 -8.57
CA TYR A 104 5.13 9.84 -7.50
C TYR A 104 5.03 10.56 -6.17
N LEU A 105 4.00 10.25 -5.39
CA LEU A 105 3.79 10.78 -4.05
C LEU A 105 3.78 9.63 -3.04
N SER A 106 4.59 9.75 -2.00
CA SER A 106 4.58 8.85 -0.86
C SER A 106 5.10 9.56 0.38
N LEU A 107 4.95 8.95 1.55
CA LEU A 107 5.72 9.38 2.72
C LEU A 107 7.22 9.24 2.47
N TYR A 108 7.99 10.09 3.12
CA TYR A 108 9.44 10.11 3.10
C TYR A 108 10.00 10.25 4.53
N SER A 109 11.09 9.55 4.78
CA SER A 109 11.87 9.67 6.00
C SER A 109 13.35 9.42 5.70
N THR A 110 14.23 10.09 6.44
CA THR A 110 15.68 9.88 6.34
C THR A 110 16.17 8.74 7.23
N SER A 111 15.34 8.20 8.12
CA SER A 111 15.75 7.22 9.13
C SER A 111 15.31 5.79 8.83
N LYS A 112 14.05 5.59 8.42
CA LYS A 112 13.45 4.26 8.19
C LYS A 112 12.51 4.32 7.00
N TYR A 113 12.22 3.16 6.39
CA TYR A 113 11.22 3.07 5.34
C TYR A 113 9.85 3.53 5.88
N PRO A 114 9.25 4.58 5.31
CA PRO A 114 8.12 5.25 5.94
C PRO A 114 6.81 4.53 5.62
N ILE A 115 6.14 4.02 6.66
CA ILE A 115 4.79 3.45 6.58
C ILE A 115 3.79 4.22 7.46
N LEU A 116 4.13 4.42 8.73
CA LEU A 116 3.25 5.08 9.71
C LEU A 116 3.66 6.54 10.02
N GLU A 117 4.89 6.89 9.70
CA GLU A 117 5.53 8.16 10.09
C GLU A 117 6.38 8.68 8.92
N GLY A 118 6.57 9.99 8.89
CA GLY A 118 7.28 10.70 7.84
C GLY A 118 6.43 11.82 7.25
N ASP A 119 7.01 12.56 6.33
CA ASP A 119 6.36 13.66 5.64
C ASP A 119 6.19 13.33 4.15
N PRO A 120 5.08 13.74 3.50
CA PRO A 120 4.89 13.50 2.07
C PRO A 120 6.00 14.11 1.20
N LYS A 121 6.43 13.35 0.20
CA LYS A 121 7.42 13.76 -0.80
C LYS A 121 6.93 13.46 -2.20
N ILE A 122 6.98 14.47 -3.05
CA ILE A 122 6.83 14.28 -4.49
C ILE A 122 8.22 13.93 -5.05
N TYR A 123 8.32 12.81 -5.78
CA TYR A 123 9.59 12.35 -6.33
C TYR A 123 10.27 13.42 -7.19
N GLY A 124 11.58 13.62 -6.95
CA GLY A 124 12.38 14.66 -7.61
C GLY A 124 12.04 16.10 -7.19
N LYS A 125 11.20 16.29 -6.16
CA LYS A 125 10.81 17.60 -5.60
C LYS A 125 10.95 17.62 -4.08
N ASN A 126 10.44 18.68 -3.46
CA ASN A 126 10.53 18.91 -2.02
C ASN A 126 9.59 18.02 -1.20
N VAL A 127 10.01 17.75 0.02
CA VAL A 127 9.19 17.20 1.10
C VAL A 127 8.32 18.33 1.67
N PHE A 128 7.08 18.04 2.04
CA PHE A 128 6.18 19.01 2.68
C PHE A 128 5.54 18.41 3.92
N ARG A 129 5.17 19.27 4.87
CA ARG A 129 4.60 18.81 6.14
C ARG A 129 3.21 18.21 5.95
N GLN A 130 2.85 17.20 6.73
CA GLN A 130 1.53 16.59 6.67
C GLN A 130 0.38 17.60 6.75
N GLU A 131 0.52 18.65 7.57
CA GLU A 131 -0.52 19.67 7.76
C GLU A 131 -0.77 20.52 6.52
N GLU A 132 0.14 20.49 5.54
CA GLU A 132 0.09 21.31 4.32
C GLU A 132 -0.46 20.55 3.11
N TYR A 133 -0.94 19.31 3.28
CA TYR A 133 -1.35 18.46 2.16
C TYR A 133 -2.36 19.12 1.22
N ASP A 134 -3.24 19.96 1.75
CA ASP A 134 -4.27 20.69 0.99
C ASP A 134 -3.69 21.79 0.10
N LYS A 135 -2.46 22.25 0.33
CA LYS A 135 -1.70 23.13 -0.56
C LYS A 135 -1.10 22.38 -1.76
N TYR A 136 -1.02 21.06 -1.69
CA TYR A 136 -0.38 20.23 -2.72
C TYR A 136 -1.36 19.32 -3.45
N ILE A 137 -2.40 18.82 -2.79
CA ILE A 137 -3.36 17.87 -3.33
C ILE A 137 -4.70 18.56 -3.48
N GLU A 138 -5.28 18.54 -4.68
CA GLU A 138 -6.61 19.08 -4.93
C GLU A 138 -7.59 18.02 -5.44
N PRO A 139 -8.83 17.99 -4.93
CA PRO A 139 -9.87 17.13 -5.47
C PRO A 139 -10.39 17.67 -6.80
N ILE A 140 -10.61 16.78 -7.76
CA ILE A 140 -11.31 17.05 -9.01
C ILE A 140 -12.61 16.24 -9.02
N PRO A 141 -13.77 16.88 -9.23
CA PRO A 141 -15.00 16.17 -9.54
C PRO A 141 -14.99 15.72 -11.01
N GLU A 142 -15.39 14.49 -11.26
CA GLU A 142 -15.57 13.95 -12.61
C GLU A 142 -17.03 13.55 -12.78
N GLU A 143 -17.69 14.03 -13.84
CA GLU A 143 -19.14 13.81 -14.04
C GLU A 143 -19.50 12.32 -14.20
N TYR A 144 -18.56 11.52 -14.69
CA TYR A 144 -18.73 10.10 -14.94
C TYR A 144 -18.42 9.20 -13.73
N SER A 145 -18.07 9.78 -12.57
CA SER A 145 -17.63 8.99 -11.40
C SER A 145 -18.14 9.52 -10.07
N TYR A 146 -18.62 8.60 -9.24
CA TYR A 146 -18.97 8.89 -7.85
C TYR A 146 -17.75 9.02 -6.93
N ALA A 147 -16.58 8.59 -7.37
CA ALA A 147 -15.35 8.77 -6.61
C ALA A 147 -14.71 10.12 -6.94
N ARG A 148 -14.21 10.80 -5.91
CA ARG A 148 -13.35 11.97 -6.13
C ARG A 148 -12.05 11.54 -6.79
N HIS A 149 -11.58 12.36 -7.70
CA HIS A 149 -10.27 12.25 -8.30
C HIS A 149 -9.35 13.27 -7.64
N TYR A 150 -8.04 13.11 -7.75
CA TYR A 150 -7.09 14.06 -7.18
C TYR A 150 -5.94 14.31 -8.15
N ILE A 151 -5.40 15.52 -8.11
CA ILE A 151 -4.15 15.90 -8.77
C ILE A 151 -3.23 16.64 -7.80
N LEU A 152 -1.97 16.76 -8.17
CA LEU A 152 -1.03 17.66 -7.53
C LEU A 152 -1.20 19.08 -8.11
N LYS A 153 -1.46 20.07 -7.24
CA LYS A 153 -1.68 21.47 -7.62
C LYS A 153 -0.51 22.01 -8.45
N GLY A 154 -0.82 22.51 -9.64
CA GLY A 154 0.18 23.06 -10.58
C GLY A 154 1.17 22.02 -11.14
N ILE A 155 0.93 20.72 -10.93
CA ILE A 155 1.82 19.64 -11.37
C ILE A 155 1.06 18.62 -12.24
N GLY A 156 -0.16 18.22 -11.86
CA GLY A 156 -0.99 17.27 -12.60
C GLY A 156 -1.16 15.91 -11.92
N GLU A 157 -1.43 14.87 -12.70
CA GLU A 157 -1.67 13.52 -12.21
C GLU A 157 -0.44 12.92 -11.51
N TYR A 158 -0.70 12.01 -10.57
CA TYR A 158 0.33 11.39 -9.76
C TYR A 158 -0.07 9.98 -9.34
N MET A 159 0.93 9.17 -9.02
CA MET A 159 0.79 7.83 -8.50
C MET A 159 1.17 7.77 -7.02
N VAL A 160 0.35 7.09 -6.23
CA VAL A 160 0.65 6.60 -4.88
C VAL A 160 0.67 5.06 -4.91
N GLY A 161 1.42 4.44 -3.99
CA GLY A 161 1.55 2.98 -3.92
C GLY A 161 2.97 2.53 -3.65
N ALA A 162 3.22 1.22 -3.76
CA ALA A 162 4.54 0.64 -3.52
C ALA A 162 5.60 1.24 -4.45
N LEU A 163 5.30 1.43 -5.74
CA LEU A 163 6.22 2.04 -6.70
C LEU A 163 6.57 3.49 -6.31
N ALA A 164 5.60 4.26 -5.81
CA ALA A 164 5.85 5.61 -5.33
C ALA A 164 6.74 5.63 -4.08
N ARG A 165 6.54 4.68 -3.16
CA ARG A 165 7.41 4.51 -1.98
C ARG A 165 8.81 4.09 -2.38
N PHE A 166 8.96 3.16 -3.33
CA PHE A 166 10.26 2.72 -3.85
C PHE A 166 11.02 3.85 -4.51
N ASN A 167 10.39 4.57 -5.44
CA ASN A 167 11.03 5.69 -6.12
C ASN A 167 11.56 6.74 -5.13
N ASN A 168 10.86 7.00 -4.02
CA ASN A 168 11.27 7.98 -3.01
C ASN A 168 12.21 7.46 -1.92
N ASN A 169 12.14 6.18 -1.57
CA ASN A 169 12.72 5.61 -0.34
C ASN A 169 13.52 4.32 -0.57
N TYR A 170 13.95 4.02 -1.80
CA TYR A 170 14.70 2.80 -2.12
C TYR A 170 15.89 2.54 -1.17
N GLN A 171 16.62 3.60 -0.80
CA GLN A 171 17.77 3.52 0.11
C GLN A 171 17.43 3.09 1.54
N SER A 172 16.16 3.20 1.95
CA SER A 172 15.66 2.84 3.27
C SER A 172 15.11 1.41 3.35
N LEU A 173 15.16 0.64 2.25
CA LEU A 173 14.80 -0.78 2.26
C LEU A 173 15.73 -1.58 3.18
N SER A 174 15.19 -2.65 3.75
CA SER A 174 15.99 -3.63 4.50
C SER A 174 17.01 -4.29 3.58
N GLU A 175 18.05 -4.87 4.18
CA GLU A 175 19.14 -5.52 3.46
C GLU A 175 18.60 -6.63 2.54
N ASP A 176 17.86 -7.61 3.07
CA ASP A 176 17.24 -8.69 2.27
C ASP A 176 16.39 -8.16 1.12
N ALA A 177 15.57 -7.13 1.36
CA ALA A 177 14.72 -6.55 0.32
C ALA A 177 15.54 -5.89 -0.80
N ARG A 178 16.67 -5.26 -0.46
CA ARG A 178 17.60 -4.64 -1.40
C ARG A 178 18.37 -5.69 -2.20
N GLU A 179 18.88 -6.72 -1.54
CA GLU A 179 19.57 -7.84 -2.20
C GLU A 179 18.67 -8.52 -3.23
N ILE A 180 17.40 -8.72 -2.91
CA ILE A 180 16.45 -9.33 -3.85
C ILE A 180 16.13 -8.36 -5.00
N ALA A 181 15.98 -7.06 -4.71
CA ALA A 181 15.80 -6.06 -5.77
C ALA A 181 16.99 -6.04 -6.74
N ASP A 182 18.22 -6.14 -6.21
CA ASP A 182 19.47 -6.19 -6.98
C ASP A 182 19.58 -7.51 -7.78
N LYS A 183 19.24 -8.67 -7.17
CA LYS A 183 19.18 -9.99 -7.83
C LYS A 183 18.32 -9.97 -9.09
N TYR A 184 17.23 -9.21 -9.08
CA TYR A 184 16.28 -9.10 -10.18
C TYR A 184 16.51 -7.86 -11.08
N ASP A 185 17.65 -7.16 -10.93
CA ASP A 185 18.02 -5.93 -11.67
C ASP A 185 16.91 -4.87 -11.68
N LEU A 186 16.20 -4.72 -10.55
CA LEU A 186 15.12 -3.74 -10.43
C LEU A 186 15.70 -2.33 -10.27
N LYS A 187 15.53 -1.50 -11.31
CA LYS A 187 16.05 -0.13 -11.34
C LYS A 187 14.98 0.87 -10.93
N PHE A 188 15.33 1.72 -9.96
CA PHE A 188 14.49 2.82 -9.50
C PHE A 188 15.21 4.17 -9.71
N PRO A 189 14.52 5.23 -10.16
CA PRO A 189 13.07 5.30 -10.35
C PRO A 189 12.58 4.48 -11.55
N SER A 190 11.46 3.78 -11.39
CA SER A 190 10.75 3.20 -12.52
C SER A 190 9.52 4.04 -12.86
N TYR A 191 9.25 4.14 -14.16
CA TYR A 191 8.08 4.78 -14.76
C TYR A 191 7.13 3.76 -15.44
N SER A 192 7.35 2.47 -15.21
CA SER A 192 6.41 1.42 -15.59
C SER A 192 5.38 1.23 -14.48
N PRO A 193 4.08 1.44 -14.72
CA PRO A 193 3.06 1.17 -13.70
C PRO A 193 3.04 -0.31 -13.27
N PHE A 194 3.46 -1.23 -14.14
CA PHE A 194 3.54 -2.66 -13.85
C PHE A 194 4.63 -3.01 -12.82
N ASP A 195 5.67 -2.18 -12.67
CA ASP A 195 6.70 -2.38 -11.65
C ASP A 195 6.17 -2.14 -10.24
N ASN A 196 4.96 -1.59 -10.08
CA ASN A 196 4.28 -1.56 -8.78
C ASN A 196 4.01 -2.97 -8.24
N ASN A 197 3.74 -3.95 -9.11
CA ASN A 197 3.57 -5.35 -8.71
C ASN A 197 4.88 -5.92 -8.15
N LYS A 198 6.02 -5.60 -8.79
CA LYS A 198 7.35 -6.02 -8.34
C LYS A 198 7.74 -5.31 -7.05
N ALA A 199 7.49 -4.00 -6.95
CA ALA A 199 7.70 -3.23 -5.73
C ALA A 199 6.91 -3.81 -4.55
N GLN A 200 5.63 -4.18 -4.74
CA GLN A 200 4.84 -4.85 -3.70
C GLN A 200 5.42 -6.20 -3.28
N ALA A 201 5.98 -6.99 -4.21
CA ALA A 201 6.62 -8.25 -3.88
C ALA A 201 7.86 -8.04 -3.00
N ILE A 202 8.69 -7.04 -3.30
CA ILE A 202 9.84 -6.68 -2.48
C ILE A 202 9.40 -6.08 -1.13
N GLU A 203 8.34 -5.26 -1.09
CA GLU A 203 7.78 -4.76 0.17
C GLU A 203 7.33 -5.87 1.11
N MET A 204 6.85 -7.00 0.58
CA MET A 204 6.49 -8.14 1.43
C MET A 204 7.69 -8.69 2.20
N ILE A 205 8.90 -8.62 1.65
CA ILE A 205 10.14 -8.99 2.33
C ILE A 205 10.50 -7.93 3.35
N HIS A 206 10.56 -6.67 2.93
CA HIS A 206 10.90 -5.57 3.83
C HIS A 206 9.99 -5.51 5.06
N LEU A 207 8.67 -5.61 4.85
CA LEU A 207 7.69 -5.60 5.93
C LEU A 207 7.78 -6.86 6.81
N SER A 208 8.24 -7.99 6.26
CA SER A 208 8.50 -9.18 7.07
C SER A 208 9.72 -9.04 7.98
N ASP A 209 10.76 -8.36 7.52
CA ASP A 209 11.92 -7.99 8.34
C ASP A 209 11.50 -7.02 9.45
N ALA A 210 10.78 -5.95 9.08
CA ALA A 210 10.28 -4.97 10.04
C ALA A 210 9.36 -5.61 11.09
N MET A 211 8.53 -6.58 10.73
CA MET A 211 7.71 -7.32 11.69
C MET A 211 8.55 -8.13 12.69
N ILE A 212 9.67 -8.72 12.25
CA ILE A 212 10.59 -9.47 13.11
C ILE A 212 11.29 -8.50 14.06
N GLU A 213 11.87 -7.42 13.53
CA GLU A 213 12.57 -6.39 14.29
C GLU A 213 11.68 -5.78 15.37
N ILE A 214 10.46 -5.33 15.00
CA ILE A 214 9.49 -4.76 15.94
C ILE A 214 9.11 -5.79 17.02
N ALA A 215 8.93 -7.06 16.66
CA ALA A 215 8.58 -8.08 17.64
C ALA A 215 9.73 -8.36 18.62
N GLU A 216 10.98 -8.40 18.14
CA GLU A 216 12.18 -8.56 18.97
C GLU A 216 12.37 -7.37 19.91
N GLU A 217 12.24 -6.14 19.41
CA GLU A 217 12.30 -4.90 20.20
C GLU A 217 11.24 -4.90 21.32
N LEU A 218 9.98 -5.25 21.00
CA LEU A 218 8.89 -5.27 21.98
C LEU A 218 9.03 -6.39 23.02
N ILE A 219 9.72 -7.48 22.72
CA ILE A 219 10.01 -8.55 23.69
C ILE A 219 11.08 -8.09 24.68
N GLU A 220 12.13 -7.42 24.18
CA GLU A 220 13.22 -6.91 25.00
C GLU A 220 12.79 -5.70 25.85
N SER A 221 12.07 -4.77 25.23
CA SER A 221 11.66 -3.50 25.83
C SER A 221 10.14 -3.29 25.68
N PRO A 222 9.31 -4.01 26.45
CA PRO A 222 7.87 -3.90 26.34
C PRO A 222 7.38 -2.51 26.79
N PRO A 223 6.35 -1.94 26.13
CA PRO A 223 5.81 -0.64 26.48
C PRO A 223 5.26 -0.61 27.90
N LYS A 224 5.76 0.31 28.73
CA LYS A 224 5.34 0.48 30.13
C LYS A 224 3.96 1.14 30.27
N ILE A 225 3.59 1.97 29.28
CA ILE A 225 2.35 2.74 29.30
C ILE A 225 1.49 2.31 28.12
N LYS A 226 0.30 1.82 28.43
CA LYS A 226 -0.70 1.39 27.45
C LYS A 226 -1.46 2.54 26.82
N ARG A 227 -1.73 3.57 27.60
CA ARG A 227 -2.56 4.71 27.22
C ARG A 227 -2.08 5.96 27.96
N VAL A 228 -1.77 7.01 27.22
CA VAL A 228 -1.47 8.32 27.79
C VAL A 228 -2.75 9.02 28.21
N LYS A 229 -2.68 9.82 29.28
CA LYS A 229 -3.78 10.72 29.66
C LYS A 229 -3.89 11.83 28.60
N PHE A 230 -5.12 12.24 28.32
CA PHE A 230 -5.40 13.35 27.40
C PHE A 230 -6.63 14.10 27.89
N ASP A 231 -6.68 15.39 27.56
CA ASP A 231 -7.86 16.22 27.72
C ASP A 231 -8.54 16.40 26.37
N VAL A 232 -9.86 16.33 26.35
CA VAL A 232 -10.64 16.63 25.14
C VAL A 232 -10.61 18.14 24.92
N LYS A 233 -10.10 18.55 23.75
CA LYS A 233 -10.05 19.94 23.33
C LYS A 233 -10.55 20.06 21.90
N GLU A 234 -11.06 21.23 21.57
CA GLU A 234 -11.32 21.59 20.18
C GLU A 234 -10.00 21.64 19.40
N GLY A 235 -10.02 21.16 18.16
CA GLY A 235 -8.83 21.19 17.33
C GLY A 235 -8.97 20.48 16.00
N ASN A 236 -7.90 20.55 15.21
CA ASN A 236 -7.74 19.85 13.94
C ASN A 236 -6.65 18.79 14.10
N GLY A 237 -6.90 17.59 13.57
CA GLY A 237 -5.93 16.48 13.56
C GLY A 237 -5.79 15.93 12.15
N ILE A 238 -4.55 15.90 11.66
CA ILE A 238 -4.18 15.33 10.37
C ILE A 238 -3.25 14.15 10.63
N SER A 239 -3.50 13.04 9.95
CA SER A 239 -2.62 11.88 9.90
C SER A 239 -2.54 11.38 8.48
N ILE A 240 -1.31 11.29 7.99
CA ILE A 240 -0.97 10.70 6.70
C ILE A 240 -0.15 9.45 6.96
N THR A 241 -0.62 8.33 6.43
CA THR A 241 0.07 7.03 6.49
C THR A 241 0.15 6.40 5.10
N GLU A 242 0.95 5.36 4.96
CA GLU A 242 0.97 4.52 3.76
C GLU A 242 0.12 3.27 4.02
N ALA A 243 -1.05 3.24 3.38
CA ALA A 243 -1.76 2.00 3.21
C ALA A 243 -1.05 1.13 2.15
N PRO A 244 -1.36 -0.17 2.03
CA PRO A 244 -0.75 -1.03 1.01
C PRO A 244 -0.87 -0.45 -0.41
N ARG A 245 -1.98 0.24 -0.69
CA ARG A 245 -2.33 0.85 -1.98
C ARG A 245 -1.77 2.26 -2.20
N GLY A 246 -1.08 2.82 -1.20
CA GLY A 246 -0.47 4.15 -1.25
C GLY A 246 -0.90 5.06 -0.09
N LEU A 247 -0.61 6.34 -0.25
CA LEU A 247 -0.87 7.40 0.73
C LEU A 247 -2.34 7.44 1.16
N LEU A 248 -2.59 7.47 2.46
CA LEU A 248 -3.92 7.57 3.07
C LEU A 248 -3.93 8.77 4.00
N ILE A 249 -4.86 9.70 3.78
CA ILE A 249 -4.97 10.94 4.56
C ILE A 249 -6.26 10.90 5.36
N HIS A 250 -6.16 11.11 6.67
CA HIS A 250 -7.26 11.34 7.58
C HIS A 250 -7.12 12.74 8.17
N HIS A 251 -8.11 13.61 7.93
CA HIS A 251 -8.20 14.94 8.49
C HIS A 251 -9.53 15.11 9.21
N TYR A 252 -9.48 15.36 10.51
CA TYR A 252 -10.66 15.54 11.35
C TYR A 252 -10.62 16.86 12.09
N LYS A 253 -11.77 17.51 12.19
CA LYS A 253 -12.01 18.63 13.10
C LYS A 253 -12.90 18.16 14.24
N VAL A 254 -12.47 18.43 15.46
CA VAL A 254 -13.12 17.98 16.69
C VAL A 254 -13.58 19.21 17.46
N SER A 255 -14.84 19.21 17.89
CA SER A 255 -15.41 20.26 18.74
C SER A 255 -14.92 20.18 20.19
N LYS A 256 -15.19 21.24 20.98
CA LYS A 256 -14.90 21.28 22.43
C LYS A 256 -15.47 20.10 23.24
N ASN A 257 -16.53 19.46 22.75
CA ASN A 257 -17.18 18.31 23.40
C ASN A 257 -16.65 16.95 22.88
N GLY A 258 -15.59 16.94 22.06
CA GLY A 258 -15.00 15.71 21.52
C GLY A 258 -15.78 15.08 20.35
N LYS A 259 -16.76 15.80 19.78
CA LYS A 259 -17.49 15.33 18.59
C LYS A 259 -16.78 15.77 17.32
N ILE A 260 -16.69 14.86 16.34
CA ILE A 260 -16.23 15.19 14.98
C ILE A 260 -17.26 16.11 14.33
N VAL A 261 -16.82 17.28 13.86
CA VAL A 261 -17.66 18.25 13.12
C VAL A 261 -17.35 18.27 11.64
N GLU A 262 -16.12 17.95 11.26
CA GLU A 262 -15.71 17.80 9.86
C GLU A 262 -14.77 16.59 9.73
N ALA A 263 -14.90 15.87 8.63
CA ALA A 263 -14.04 14.73 8.29
C ALA A 263 -13.72 14.75 6.80
N ASN A 264 -12.44 14.88 6.47
CA ASN A 264 -11.92 14.69 5.12
C ASN A 264 -11.01 13.47 5.12
N ILE A 265 -11.28 12.52 4.22
CA ILE A 265 -10.50 11.29 4.11
C ILE A 265 -10.19 11.09 2.64
N ILE A 266 -8.91 11.07 2.31
CA ILE A 266 -8.41 10.88 0.93
C ILE A 266 -7.78 9.49 0.87
N THR A 267 -8.42 8.59 0.13
CA THR A 267 -8.00 7.19 0.05
C THR A 267 -7.03 6.96 -1.12
N PRO A 268 -6.14 5.96 -1.03
CA PRO A 268 -5.07 5.79 -2.03
C PRO A 268 -5.60 5.56 -3.45
N THR A 269 -6.61 4.71 -3.60
CA THR A 269 -7.19 4.39 -4.92
C THR A 269 -7.84 5.61 -5.56
N ALA A 270 -8.48 6.50 -4.78
CA ALA A 270 -9.06 7.73 -5.29
C ALA A 270 -8.01 8.67 -5.89
N GLN A 271 -6.82 8.71 -5.27
CA GLN A 271 -5.69 9.52 -5.75
C GLN A 271 -5.11 8.99 -7.06
N ASN A 272 -5.10 7.66 -7.24
CA ASN A 272 -4.55 7.03 -8.44
C ASN A 272 -5.43 7.17 -9.69
N TYR A 273 -6.72 7.54 -9.58
CA TYR A 273 -7.63 7.47 -10.72
C TYR A 273 -7.21 8.32 -11.92
N LYS A 274 -6.82 9.59 -11.73
CA LYS A 274 -6.35 10.42 -12.86
C LYS A 274 -5.11 9.82 -13.52
N ASN A 275 -4.24 9.20 -12.73
CA ASN A 275 -3.04 8.57 -13.27
C ASN A 275 -3.34 7.28 -14.03
N ILE A 276 -4.28 6.47 -13.54
CA ILE A 276 -4.79 5.29 -14.24
C ILE A 276 -5.40 5.71 -15.59
N GLU A 277 -6.23 6.74 -15.62
CA GLU A 277 -6.84 7.26 -16.85
C GLU A 277 -5.79 7.77 -17.84
N ALA A 278 -4.80 8.53 -17.37
CA ALA A 278 -3.71 9.03 -18.19
C ALA A 278 -2.83 7.90 -18.75
N ASP A 279 -2.58 6.86 -17.96
CA ASP A 279 -1.90 5.64 -18.41
C ASP A 279 -2.71 4.91 -19.47
N ILE A 280 -4.01 4.68 -19.25
CA ILE A 280 -4.89 4.01 -20.23
C ILE A 280 -4.90 4.79 -21.54
N LYS A 281 -5.04 6.13 -21.48
CA LYS A 281 -5.03 7.00 -22.66
C LYS A 281 -3.73 6.92 -23.44
N SER A 282 -2.60 6.66 -22.76
CA SER A 282 -1.28 6.56 -23.38
C SER A 282 -0.93 5.13 -23.84
N TYR A 283 -1.46 4.11 -23.15
CA TYR A 283 -1.17 2.71 -23.43
C TYR A 283 -2.05 2.14 -24.55
N LEU A 284 -3.33 2.54 -24.60
CA LEU A 284 -4.29 2.05 -25.58
C LEU A 284 -3.83 2.27 -27.04
N PRO A 285 -3.30 3.45 -27.45
CA PRO A 285 -2.77 3.62 -28.81
C PRO A 285 -1.63 2.66 -29.15
N LYS A 286 -0.75 2.35 -28.18
CA LYS A 286 0.34 1.39 -28.37
C LYS A 286 -0.22 -0.01 -28.63
N LEU A 287 -1.16 -0.47 -27.81
CA LEU A 287 -1.82 -1.77 -27.98
C LEU A 287 -2.55 -1.91 -29.33
N LEU A 288 -3.21 -0.84 -29.78
CA LEU A 288 -3.87 -0.79 -31.07
C LEU A 288 -2.86 -0.87 -32.23
N ALA A 289 -1.75 -0.14 -32.15
CA ALA A 289 -0.70 -0.19 -33.16
C ALA A 289 -0.01 -1.56 -33.25
N GLU A 290 0.12 -2.26 -32.12
CA GLU A 290 0.71 -3.60 -32.03
C GLU A 290 -0.26 -4.73 -32.40
N ASN A 291 -1.52 -4.41 -32.73
CA ASN A 291 -2.59 -5.39 -32.98
C ASN A 291 -2.71 -6.43 -31.85
N SER A 292 -2.59 -5.99 -30.60
CA SER A 292 -2.61 -6.90 -29.44
C SER A 292 -3.91 -7.73 -29.42
N GLN A 293 -3.76 -9.05 -29.31
CA GLN A 293 -4.89 -9.98 -29.42
C GLN A 293 -5.99 -9.77 -28.36
N ASN A 294 -5.65 -9.24 -27.19
CA ASN A 294 -6.60 -9.01 -26.10
C ASN A 294 -6.35 -7.67 -25.40
N ILE A 295 -6.70 -6.58 -26.09
CA ILE A 295 -6.59 -5.21 -25.56
C ILE A 295 -7.31 -5.06 -24.22
N LYS A 296 -8.48 -5.68 -24.06
CA LYS A 296 -9.24 -5.62 -22.81
C LYS A 296 -8.41 -6.16 -21.64
N LEU A 297 -7.81 -7.34 -21.77
CA LEU A 297 -6.99 -7.94 -20.73
C LEU A 297 -5.76 -7.08 -20.42
N GLU A 298 -5.12 -6.49 -21.43
CA GLU A 298 -3.96 -5.61 -21.23
C GLU A 298 -4.31 -4.33 -20.45
N ILE A 299 -5.48 -3.74 -20.73
CA ILE A 299 -6.00 -2.62 -19.94
C ILE A 299 -6.38 -3.06 -18.52
N GLU A 300 -6.97 -4.25 -18.36
CA GLU A 300 -7.27 -4.78 -17.03
C GLU A 300 -5.99 -5.05 -16.20
N LYS A 301 -4.92 -5.57 -16.82
CA LYS A 301 -3.60 -5.72 -16.19
C LYS A 301 -3.06 -4.36 -15.73
N LEU A 302 -3.16 -3.34 -16.58
CA LEU A 302 -2.73 -1.97 -16.23
C LEU A 302 -3.51 -1.45 -15.01
N VAL A 303 -4.84 -1.56 -15.02
CA VAL A 303 -5.68 -1.13 -13.89
C VAL A 303 -5.32 -1.92 -12.63
N ARG A 304 -5.15 -3.25 -12.73
CA ARG A 304 -4.78 -4.11 -11.59
C ARG A 304 -3.38 -3.83 -11.07
N ALA A 305 -2.45 -3.32 -11.89
CA ALA A 305 -1.12 -2.94 -11.43
C ALA A 305 -1.15 -1.88 -10.32
N TYR A 306 -2.22 -1.07 -10.23
CA TYR A 306 -2.42 -0.08 -9.16
C TYR A 306 -3.03 -0.63 -7.87
N ASP A 307 -3.37 -1.93 -7.81
CA ASP A 307 -4.14 -2.56 -6.71
C ASP A 307 -5.37 -1.73 -6.28
N PRO A 308 -6.31 -1.40 -7.18
CA PRO A 308 -7.43 -0.53 -6.83
C PRO A 308 -8.40 -1.22 -5.83
N CYS A 309 -8.73 -0.53 -4.74
CA CYS A 309 -9.87 -0.87 -3.87
C CYS A 309 -11.03 0.09 -4.16
N VAL A 310 -11.91 -0.28 -5.10
CA VAL A 310 -13.03 0.58 -5.53
C VAL A 310 -14.00 0.89 -4.39
N SER A 311 -14.24 -0.07 -3.50
CA SER A 311 -15.08 0.14 -2.30
C SER A 311 -14.46 1.13 -1.30
N CYS A 312 -13.14 1.29 -1.31
CA CYS A 312 -12.43 2.25 -0.45
C CYS A 312 -12.46 3.68 -1.03
N SER A 313 -12.66 3.84 -2.34
CA SER A 313 -12.57 5.14 -3.03
C SER A 313 -13.93 5.78 -3.33
N ALA A 314 -14.96 4.99 -3.59
CA ALA A 314 -16.31 5.50 -3.80
C ALA A 314 -17.08 5.57 -2.47
N ARG A 315 -17.60 6.76 -2.15
CA ARG A 315 -18.57 6.95 -1.05
C ARG A 315 -19.89 7.37 -1.68
N PHE A 316 -20.89 6.51 -1.58
CA PHE A 316 -22.19 6.69 -2.24
C PHE A 316 -23.28 7.22 -1.30
N LEU A 317 -23.01 7.30 0.02
CA LEU A 317 -24.02 7.70 1.00
C LEU A 317 -24.06 9.22 1.14
N LYS A 318 -25.17 9.82 0.71
CA LYS A 318 -25.60 11.17 1.09
C LYS A 318 -26.48 11.00 2.32
N LEU A 319 -26.01 11.44 3.48
CA LEU A 319 -26.81 11.52 4.72
C LEU A 319 -27.66 12.78 4.70
#